data_AF-S6AZR4-F1
#
_entry.id   AF-S6AZR4-F1
#
_cell.length_a   1.000
_cell.length_b   1.000
_cell.length_c   1.000
_cell.angle_alpha   90.00
_cell.angle_beta   90.00
_cell.angle_gamma   90.00
#
_symmetry.space_group_name_H-M   'P 1'
#
loop_
_entity.id
_entity.type
_entity.pdbx_description
1 polymer ?
#
loop_
_entity_poly.entity_id
_entity_poly.type
_entity_poly.pdbx_seq_one_letter_code
_entity_poly.pdbx_strand_id
1 'polypeptide(L)'
;MQVDIAGLAISLGFSLGAFAGGGWWCLRRLAQARLLLDTPTSKIRSAAQGYVELYGMLHVQGDSQLSAPLTGKPCLWWRYRIEQYSESGKNKSWRVVDSGVSDAWLRLADATGECLIDPRGAEVRPASREVWKGSARHPRAGQVQGALGGWLSSGEYRYTEERLHAGEPLYAIGDFRTSGGGSQGLDLASAQGAVVREWKSDFSGLLRRFDSNGDGQLDEAEWGRVRLAAQLEAEDRHRHTSAAPAMNHLRRPREAQPFLLSSHGEDVLARQFRWQALFGALLCVGGAVATVYVLKATGLMQ
;
A
#
# COMPACT_ATOMS: atom_id res chain seq x y z
N MET A 1 -24.55 -50.46 10.59
CA MET A 1 -24.44 -48.99 10.66
C MET A 1 -23.86 -48.53 9.33
N GLN A 2 -24.69 -48.00 8.42
CA GLN A 2 -24.19 -47.47 7.15
C GLN A 2 -23.34 -46.24 7.48
N VAL A 3 -22.06 -46.32 7.17
CA VAL A 3 -21.13 -45.20 7.30
C VAL A 3 -21.59 -44.15 6.28
N ASP A 4 -21.98 -42.96 6.74
CA ASP A 4 -22.27 -41.83 5.86
C ASP A 4 -20.95 -41.30 5.29
N ILE A 5 -20.52 -41.91 4.18
CA ILE A 5 -19.26 -41.61 3.49
C ILE A 5 -19.22 -40.13 3.07
N ALA A 6 -20.37 -39.56 2.70
CA ALA A 6 -20.46 -38.16 2.28
C ALA A 6 -20.24 -37.21 3.47
N GLY A 7 -20.93 -37.45 4.59
CA GLY A 7 -20.73 -36.69 5.83
C GLY A 7 -19.28 -36.78 6.33
N LEU A 8 -18.66 -37.94 6.19
CA LEU A 8 -17.26 -38.16 6.56
C LEU A 8 -16.28 -37.40 5.67
N ALA A 9 -16.42 -37.49 4.36
CA ALA A 9 -15.57 -36.76 3.42
C ALA A 9 -15.67 -35.24 3.64
N ILE A 10 -16.86 -34.73 3.94
CA ILE A 10 -17.07 -33.32 4.26
C ILE A 10 -16.37 -32.96 5.57
N SER A 11 -16.56 -33.74 6.64
CA SER A 11 -15.93 -33.46 7.94
C SER A 11 -14.40 -33.49 7.90
N LEU A 12 -13.81 -34.46 7.19
CA LEU A 12 -12.38 -34.56 6.96
C LEU A 12 -11.87 -33.41 6.10
N GLY A 13 -12.60 -33.05 5.05
CA GLY A 13 -12.26 -31.90 4.20
C GLY A 13 -12.19 -30.60 4.99
N PHE A 14 -13.17 -30.34 5.86
CA PHE A 14 -13.16 -29.16 6.74
C PHE A 14 -12.04 -29.21 7.79
N SER A 15 -11.77 -30.36 8.42
CA SER A 15 -10.75 -30.48 9.46
C SER A 15 -9.33 -30.38 8.89
N LEU A 16 -9.05 -31.01 7.75
CA LEU A 16 -7.79 -30.87 6.99
C LEU A 16 -7.62 -29.46 6.45
N GLY A 17 -8.69 -28.86 5.91
CA GLY A 17 -8.69 -27.47 5.45
C GLY A 17 -8.36 -26.50 6.58
N ALA A 18 -8.94 -26.69 7.77
CA ALA A 18 -8.61 -25.92 8.96
C ALA A 18 -7.16 -26.14 9.39
N PHE A 19 -6.68 -27.39 9.45
CA PHE A 19 -5.29 -27.69 9.81
C PHE A 19 -4.29 -26.99 8.87
N ALA A 20 -4.37 -27.26 7.57
CA ALA A 20 -3.42 -26.73 6.59
C ALA A 20 -3.57 -25.22 6.40
N GLY A 21 -4.80 -24.71 6.32
CA GLY A 21 -5.08 -23.29 6.16
C GLY A 21 -4.69 -22.46 7.39
N GLY A 22 -5.01 -22.96 8.59
CA GLY A 22 -4.60 -22.35 9.86
C GLY A 22 -3.09 -22.32 10.04
N GLY A 23 -2.40 -23.41 9.72
CA GLY A 23 -0.95 -23.51 9.76
C GLY A 23 -0.27 -22.52 8.80
N TRP A 24 -0.69 -22.49 7.54
CA TRP A 24 -0.19 -21.54 6.55
C TRP A 24 -0.44 -20.09 6.97
N TRP A 25 -1.64 -19.77 7.47
CA TRP A 25 -1.97 -18.43 7.93
C TRP A 25 -1.12 -18.01 9.13
N CYS A 26 -0.93 -18.91 10.10
CA CYS A 26 -0.05 -18.68 11.25
C CYS A 26 1.37 -18.35 10.82
N LEU A 27 1.98 -19.20 9.98
CA LEU A 27 3.36 -18.99 9.49
C LEU A 27 3.48 -17.68 8.72
N ARG A 28 2.52 -17.35 7.87
CA ARG A 28 2.50 -16.09 7.12
C ARG A 28 2.43 -14.87 8.04
N ARG A 29 1.59 -14.90 9.08
CA ARG A 29 1.49 -13.79 10.04
C ARG A 29 2.71 -13.67 10.95
N LEU A 30 3.32 -14.79 11.34
CA LEU A 30 4.59 -14.78 12.07
C LEU A 30 5.73 -14.21 11.22
N ALA A 31 5.82 -14.57 9.94
CA ALA A 31 6.81 -14.01 9.03
C ALA A 31 6.63 -12.49 8.87
N GLN A 32 5.38 -12.02 8.73
CA GLN A 32 5.09 -10.57 8.70
C GLN A 32 5.43 -9.87 10.02
N ALA A 33 5.14 -10.49 11.16
CA ALA A 33 5.47 -9.95 12.47
C ALA A 33 6.99 -9.82 12.67
N ARG A 34 7.76 -10.86 12.27
CA ARG A 34 9.21 -10.83 12.32
C ARG A 34 9.80 -9.78 11.40
N LEU A 35 9.33 -9.70 10.16
CA LEU A 35 9.79 -8.68 9.22
C LEU A 35 9.57 -7.27 9.77
N LEU A 36 8.43 -7.01 10.42
CA LEU A 36 8.18 -5.72 11.06
C LEU A 36 9.10 -5.49 12.27
N LEU A 37 9.22 -6.46 13.18
CA LEU A 37 10.02 -6.35 14.40
C LEU A 37 11.53 -6.36 14.20
N ASP A 38 12.01 -7.02 13.15
CA ASP A 38 13.44 -7.19 12.86
C ASP A 38 13.97 -6.08 11.93
N THR A 39 13.10 -5.21 11.39
CA THR A 39 13.52 -4.07 10.56
C THR A 39 13.89 -2.90 11.47
N PRO A 40 15.15 -2.48 11.54
CA PRO A 40 15.53 -1.36 12.41
C PRO A 40 15.04 -0.02 11.83
N THR A 41 14.57 0.87 12.72
CA THR A 41 14.26 2.25 12.36
C THR A 41 15.50 2.96 11.81
N SER A 42 15.42 3.40 10.56
CA SER A 42 16.50 4.11 9.87
C SER A 42 16.29 5.62 9.90
N LYS A 43 17.39 6.38 9.86
CA LYS A 43 17.36 7.82 9.60
C LYS A 43 17.19 8.08 8.11
N ILE A 44 16.36 9.04 7.72
CA ILE A 44 16.04 9.31 6.32
C ILE A 44 17.30 9.56 5.48
N ARG A 45 18.27 10.31 6.01
CA ARG A 45 19.53 10.62 5.31
C ARG A 45 20.37 9.39 4.98
N SER A 46 20.34 8.37 5.83
CA SER A 46 21.23 7.19 5.75
C SER A 46 20.46 5.89 5.59
N ALA A 47 19.18 5.96 5.23
CA ALA A 47 18.36 4.78 4.99
C ALA A 47 18.90 4.01 3.80
N ALA A 48 18.98 2.68 3.94
CA ALA A 48 19.38 1.81 2.84
C ALA A 48 18.32 1.83 1.72
N GLN A 49 18.75 1.58 0.48
CA GLN A 49 17.81 1.36 -0.62
C GLN A 49 17.08 0.03 -0.42
N GLY A 50 15.75 0.03 -0.53
CA GLY A 50 14.92 -1.16 -0.32
C GLY A 50 14.00 -1.04 0.90
N TYR A 51 13.67 -2.18 1.52
CA TYR A 51 12.69 -2.21 2.60
C TYR A 51 13.26 -1.63 3.89
N VAL A 52 12.67 -0.51 4.36
CA VAL A 52 13.13 0.20 5.56
C VAL A 52 11.96 0.70 6.38
N GLU A 53 12.24 0.90 7.66
CA GLU A 53 11.37 1.57 8.60
C GLU A 53 11.86 3.00 8.86
N LEU A 54 10.93 3.96 8.83
CA LEU A 54 11.16 5.38 9.04
C LEU A 54 10.20 5.91 10.11
N TYR A 55 10.70 6.85 10.90
CA TYR A 55 9.89 7.60 11.85
C TYR A 55 10.17 9.09 11.71
N GLY A 56 9.12 9.89 11.61
CA GLY A 56 9.25 11.33 11.43
C GLY A 56 7.95 12.07 11.67
N MET A 57 7.95 13.35 11.33
CA MET A 57 6.81 14.24 11.42
C MET A 57 6.27 14.53 10.03
N LEU A 58 4.95 14.56 9.91
CA LEU A 58 4.30 14.95 8.67
C LEU A 58 4.35 16.46 8.47
N HIS A 59 4.72 16.90 7.27
CA HIS A 59 4.75 18.31 6.89
C HIS A 59 3.84 18.59 5.69
N VAL A 60 3.41 19.84 5.59
CA VAL A 60 2.66 20.33 4.42
C VAL A 60 3.55 20.27 3.19
N GLN A 61 3.00 19.71 2.10
CA GLN A 61 3.65 19.67 0.79
C GLN A 61 3.07 20.78 -0.09
N GLY A 62 3.92 21.70 -0.56
CA GLY A 62 3.49 22.86 -1.36
C GLY A 62 2.63 23.86 -0.59
N ASP A 63 1.84 24.65 -1.31
CA ASP A 63 1.08 25.79 -0.75
C ASP A 63 -0.38 25.44 -0.38
N SER A 64 -0.86 24.23 -0.69
CA SER A 64 -2.26 23.83 -0.47
C SER A 64 -2.37 22.55 0.35
N GLN A 65 -2.99 22.66 1.53
CA GLN A 65 -3.40 21.51 2.33
C GLN A 65 -4.73 20.95 1.81
N LEU A 66 -4.91 19.63 1.81
CA LEU A 66 -6.18 19.03 1.42
C LEU A 66 -7.27 19.38 2.43
N SER A 67 -8.51 19.41 1.97
CA SER A 67 -9.69 19.49 2.83
C SER A 67 -10.41 18.14 2.83
N ALA A 68 -10.73 17.65 4.02
CA ALA A 68 -11.43 16.38 4.18
C ALA A 68 -12.88 16.49 3.66
N PRO A 69 -13.36 15.56 2.81
CA PRO A 69 -14.61 15.75 2.07
C PRO A 69 -15.88 15.92 2.92
N LEU A 70 -15.94 15.28 4.10
CA LEU A 70 -17.15 15.27 4.93
C LEU A 70 -17.12 16.38 5.98
N THR A 71 -15.98 16.61 6.64
CA THR A 71 -15.87 17.62 7.70
C THR A 71 -15.39 18.98 7.20
N GLY A 72 -14.70 19.04 6.05
CA GLY A 72 -14.02 20.24 5.56
C GLY A 72 -12.71 20.56 6.29
N LYS A 73 -12.26 19.70 7.22
CA LYS A 73 -11.06 19.96 8.03
C LYS A 73 -9.78 19.85 7.19
N PRO A 74 -8.79 20.72 7.44
CA PRO A 74 -7.49 20.64 6.75
C PRO A 74 -6.71 19.38 7.18
N CYS A 75 -6.18 18.66 6.20
CA CYS A 75 -5.43 17.42 6.39
C CYS A 75 -4.42 17.20 5.25
N LEU A 76 -3.48 16.28 5.45
CA LEU A 76 -2.53 15.84 4.43
C LEU A 76 -2.98 14.57 3.71
N TRP A 77 -3.82 13.77 4.38
CA TRP A 77 -4.45 12.58 3.85
C TRP A 77 -5.82 12.40 4.49
N TRP A 78 -6.76 11.82 3.76
CA TRP A 78 -8.07 11.46 4.28
C TRP A 78 -8.58 10.12 3.72
N ARG A 79 -9.41 9.45 4.50
CA ARG A 79 -10.26 8.33 4.10
C ARG A 79 -11.63 8.52 4.72
N TYR A 80 -12.67 8.32 3.93
CA TYR A 80 -14.04 8.36 4.46
C TYR A 80 -14.85 7.15 4.04
N ARG A 81 -15.87 6.86 4.84
CA ARG A 81 -16.88 5.84 4.60
C ARG A 81 -18.23 6.35 5.04
N ILE A 82 -19.22 6.24 4.17
CA ILE A 82 -20.62 6.55 4.42
C ILE A 82 -21.39 5.24 4.40
N GLU A 83 -22.09 4.95 5.48
CA GLU A 83 -22.87 3.73 5.64
C GLU A 83 -24.33 4.10 5.88
N GLN A 84 -25.25 3.40 5.23
CA GLN A 84 -26.68 3.55 5.47
C GLN A 84 -27.18 2.36 6.28
N TYR A 85 -28.04 2.67 7.25
CA TYR A 85 -28.78 1.69 8.00
C TYR A 85 -29.84 1.04 7.11
N SER A 86 -29.87 -0.29 7.10
CA SER A 86 -30.87 -1.07 6.38
C SER A 86 -31.47 -2.11 7.31
N GLU A 87 -32.80 -2.09 7.41
CA GLU A 87 -33.60 -3.08 8.11
C GLU A 87 -34.43 -3.88 7.10
N SER A 88 -34.28 -5.19 7.12
CA SER A 88 -35.06 -6.12 6.30
C SER A 88 -35.61 -7.22 7.20
N GLY A 89 -36.87 -7.06 7.63
CA GLY A 89 -37.50 -7.95 8.61
C GLY A 89 -36.78 -7.89 9.97
N LYS A 90 -36.19 -9.00 10.40
CA LYS A 90 -35.41 -9.07 11.66
C LYS A 90 -33.92 -8.73 11.49
N ASN A 91 -33.44 -8.56 10.26
CA ASN A 91 -32.03 -8.33 9.98
C ASN A 91 -31.73 -6.83 9.91
N LYS A 92 -30.83 -6.39 10.78
CA LYS A 92 -30.34 -5.01 10.87
C LYS A 92 -28.88 -4.99 10.43
N SER A 93 -28.55 -4.20 9.41
CA SER A 93 -27.18 -4.12 8.88
C SER A 93 -26.84 -2.70 8.41
N TRP A 94 -25.55 -2.37 8.50
CA TRP A 94 -25.00 -1.16 7.89
C TRP A 94 -24.40 -1.53 6.55
N ARG A 95 -24.78 -0.82 5.48
CA ARG A 95 -24.24 -1.03 4.14
C ARG A 95 -23.44 0.20 3.72
N VAL A 96 -22.23 -0.01 3.20
CA VAL A 96 -21.43 1.08 2.63
C VAL A 96 -22.12 1.58 1.39
N VAL A 97 -22.50 2.86 1.39
CA VAL A 97 -23.13 3.53 0.24
C VAL A 97 -22.17 4.44 -0.51
N ASP A 98 -21.10 4.90 0.14
CA ASP A 98 -20.05 5.69 -0.48
C ASP A 98 -18.75 5.59 0.32
N SER A 99 -17.60 5.70 -0.35
CA SER A 99 -16.29 5.72 0.29
C SER A 99 -15.24 6.31 -0.64
N GLY A 100 -14.25 6.98 -0.06
CA GLY A 100 -13.13 7.53 -0.81
C GLY A 100 -11.85 7.55 0.01
N VAL A 101 -10.73 7.74 -0.69
CA VAL A 101 -9.39 7.89 -0.11
C VAL A 101 -8.59 8.88 -0.94
N SER A 102 -7.78 9.71 -0.29
CA SER A 102 -6.84 10.59 -0.98
C SER A 102 -5.60 9.83 -1.47
N ASP A 103 -5.06 10.26 -2.59
CA ASP A 103 -3.85 9.72 -3.21
C ASP A 103 -2.67 10.73 -3.23
N ALA A 104 -2.82 11.84 -2.51
CA ALA A 104 -1.78 12.85 -2.37
C ALA A 104 -0.54 12.31 -1.65
N TRP A 105 0.62 12.72 -2.12
CA TRP A 105 1.90 12.33 -1.54
C TRP A 105 2.10 13.00 -0.18
N LEU A 106 2.72 12.28 0.75
CA LEU A 106 2.95 12.76 2.11
C LEU A 106 4.43 13.14 2.25
N ARG A 107 4.70 14.30 2.85
CA ARG A 107 6.08 14.69 3.20
C ARG A 107 6.37 14.28 4.63
N LEU A 108 7.23 13.29 4.81
CA LEU A 108 7.77 12.88 6.10
C LEU A 108 9.14 13.51 6.30
N ALA A 109 9.37 14.17 7.42
CA ALA A 109 10.69 14.68 7.78
C ALA A 109 11.14 14.13 9.14
N ASP A 110 12.41 13.79 9.25
CA ASP A 110 13.07 13.50 10.52
C ASP A 110 14.16 14.56 10.77
N ALA A 111 14.95 14.38 11.83
CA ALA A 111 16.04 15.30 12.15
C ALA A 111 17.18 15.32 11.09
N THR A 112 17.17 14.40 10.12
CA THR A 112 18.28 14.16 9.19
C THR A 112 17.94 14.50 7.75
N GLY A 113 16.67 14.43 7.34
CA GLY A 113 16.23 14.74 5.99
C GLY A 113 14.72 14.58 5.78
N GLU A 114 14.30 14.66 4.51
CA GLU A 114 12.92 14.51 4.09
C GLU A 114 12.74 13.31 3.15
N CYS A 115 11.55 12.71 3.20
CA CYS A 115 11.13 11.60 2.37
C CYS A 115 9.68 11.83 1.92
N LEU A 116 9.43 11.65 0.62
CA LEU A 116 8.08 11.68 0.08
C LEU A 116 7.47 10.27 0.08
N ILE A 117 6.26 10.13 0.58
CA ILE A 117 5.57 8.85 0.67
C ILE A 117 4.41 8.84 -0.32
N ASP A 118 4.39 7.85 -1.21
CA ASP A 118 3.20 7.52 -1.99
C ASP A 118 2.28 6.61 -1.14
N PRO A 119 1.11 7.09 -0.67
CA PRO A 119 0.24 6.29 0.20
C PRO A 119 -0.50 5.16 -0.54
N ARG A 120 -0.39 5.07 -1.86
CA ARG A 120 -1.12 4.09 -2.65
C ARG A 120 -0.72 2.66 -2.28
N GLY A 121 -1.72 1.87 -1.89
CA GLY A 121 -1.54 0.50 -1.46
C GLY A 121 -0.96 0.35 -0.05
N ALA A 122 -0.79 1.45 0.69
CA ALA A 122 -0.46 1.40 2.11
C ALA A 122 -1.69 1.02 2.94
N GLU A 123 -1.46 0.25 3.98
CA GLU A 123 -2.37 0.19 5.11
C GLU A 123 -2.15 1.45 5.96
N VAL A 124 -3.11 2.38 5.93
CA VAL A 124 -3.02 3.65 6.68
C VAL A 124 -3.84 3.58 7.96
N ARG A 125 -3.21 3.90 9.10
CA ARG A 125 -3.76 3.88 10.46
C ARG A 125 -3.59 5.24 11.14
N PRO A 126 -4.44 6.22 10.78
CA PRO A 126 -4.39 7.56 11.35
C PRO A 126 -4.88 7.58 12.80
N ALA A 127 -4.35 8.50 13.62
CA ALA A 127 -4.86 8.78 14.96
C ALA A 127 -6.19 9.56 14.95
N SER A 128 -6.39 10.43 13.97
CA SER A 128 -7.59 11.24 13.82
C SER A 128 -8.70 10.43 13.14
N ARG A 129 -9.73 10.06 13.91
CA ARG A 129 -10.90 9.33 13.44
C ARG A 129 -12.17 9.91 14.05
N GLU A 130 -13.08 10.38 13.19
CA GLU A 130 -14.39 10.90 13.58
C GLU A 130 -15.50 10.00 13.05
N VAL A 131 -16.45 9.66 13.93
CA VAL A 131 -17.64 8.88 13.58
C VAL A 131 -18.88 9.61 14.09
N TRP A 132 -19.82 9.88 13.19
CA TRP A 132 -21.07 10.55 13.54
C TRP A 132 -22.24 10.04 12.68
N LYS A 133 -23.46 10.40 13.07
CA LYS A 133 -24.68 10.06 12.32
C LYS A 133 -25.36 11.28 11.75
N GLY A 134 -26.11 11.09 10.68
CA GLY A 134 -26.92 12.15 10.07
C GLY A 134 -27.97 11.61 9.11
N SER A 135 -28.78 12.52 8.58
CA SER A 135 -29.95 12.21 7.75
C SER A 135 -29.71 12.28 6.25
N ALA A 136 -28.65 12.97 5.79
CA ALA A 136 -28.39 13.20 4.37
C ALA A 136 -27.14 12.48 3.90
N ARG A 137 -27.22 11.68 2.82
CA ARG A 137 -26.10 10.87 2.29
C ARG A 137 -24.75 11.61 2.23
N HIS A 138 -24.74 12.87 1.80
CA HIS A 138 -23.54 13.72 1.82
C HIS A 138 -23.79 14.91 2.75
N PRO A 139 -23.10 15.01 3.90
CA PRO A 139 -23.23 16.15 4.78
C PRO A 139 -22.62 17.40 4.12
N ARG A 140 -23.18 18.58 4.41
CA ARG A 140 -22.53 19.84 4.02
C ARG A 140 -21.25 20.00 4.83
N ALA A 141 -20.12 20.16 4.15
CA ALA A 141 -18.83 20.40 4.79
C ALA A 141 -18.95 21.53 5.84
N GLY A 142 -18.45 21.30 7.05
CA GLY A 142 -18.53 22.25 8.16
C GLY A 142 -19.81 22.20 9.03
N GLN A 143 -20.84 21.42 8.69
CA GLN A 143 -22.02 21.18 9.55
C GLN A 143 -21.90 19.92 10.43
N VAL A 144 -20.68 19.56 10.83
CA VAL A 144 -20.49 18.44 11.76
C VAL A 144 -20.78 18.95 13.17
N GLN A 145 -21.98 18.65 13.67
CA GLN A 145 -22.32 18.85 15.07
C GLN A 145 -21.24 18.18 15.92
N GLY A 146 -20.58 18.95 16.80
CA GLY A 146 -19.47 18.47 17.62
C GLY A 146 -19.83 17.21 18.41
N ALA A 147 -18.81 16.55 18.99
CA ALA A 147 -18.92 15.24 19.64
C ALA A 147 -20.09 15.07 20.62
N LEU A 148 -20.59 16.17 21.22
CA LEU A 148 -21.73 16.20 22.13
C LEU A 148 -23.12 16.26 21.46
N GLY A 149 -23.24 16.53 20.15
CA GLY A 149 -24.52 16.55 19.41
C GLY A 149 -24.78 15.32 18.55
N GLY A 150 -23.71 14.63 18.08
CA GLY A 150 -23.82 13.47 17.19
C GLY A 150 -24.33 12.17 17.86
N TRP A 151 -24.20 12.04 19.18
CA TRP A 151 -24.65 10.84 19.91
C TRP A 151 -26.17 10.77 20.11
N LEU A 152 -26.86 11.92 20.08
CA LEU A 152 -28.32 12.06 20.19
C LEU A 152 -29.03 12.08 18.83
N SER A 153 -28.27 12.15 17.74
CA SER A 153 -28.80 12.23 16.37
C SER A 153 -29.27 10.86 15.86
N SER A 154 -30.58 10.70 15.68
CA SER A 154 -31.19 9.59 14.95
C SER A 154 -31.00 9.80 13.43
N GLY A 155 -29.82 9.45 12.93
CA GLY A 155 -29.51 9.45 11.50
C GLY A 155 -29.54 8.05 10.90
N GLU A 156 -30.13 7.93 9.70
CA GLU A 156 -30.07 6.70 8.88
C GLU A 156 -28.67 6.46 8.30
N TYR A 157 -27.81 7.47 8.29
CA TYR A 157 -26.42 7.37 7.82
C TYR A 157 -25.43 7.44 8.98
N ARG A 158 -24.36 6.65 8.88
CA ARG A 158 -23.17 6.69 9.72
C ARG A 158 -21.99 7.08 8.84
N TYR A 159 -21.31 8.16 9.22
CA TYR A 159 -20.10 8.63 8.58
C TYR A 159 -18.90 8.21 9.42
N THR A 160 -17.84 7.78 8.77
CA THR A 160 -16.51 7.63 9.35
C THR A 160 -15.56 8.44 8.49
N GLU A 161 -14.81 9.35 9.10
CA GLU A 161 -13.75 10.09 8.42
C GLU A 161 -12.46 10.00 9.23
N GLU A 162 -11.38 9.67 8.55
CA GLU A 162 -10.06 9.38 9.08
C GLU A 162 -9.03 10.24 8.37
N ARG A 163 -8.08 10.84 9.10
CA ARG A 163 -7.19 11.86 8.53
C ARG A 163 -5.78 11.80 9.11
N LEU A 164 -4.80 12.18 8.30
CA LEU A 164 -3.46 12.54 8.76
C LEU A 164 -3.31 14.06 8.73
N HIS A 165 -2.79 14.66 9.78
CA HIS A 165 -2.61 16.11 9.91
C HIS A 165 -1.14 16.52 9.78
N ALA A 166 -0.91 17.81 9.49
CA ALA A 166 0.43 18.35 9.55
C ALA A 166 0.90 18.44 11.01
N GLY A 167 2.19 18.17 11.22
CA GLY A 167 2.80 18.19 12.55
C GLY A 167 2.47 16.98 13.42
N GLU A 168 1.87 15.92 12.89
CA GLU A 168 1.70 14.66 13.63
C GLU A 168 2.86 13.69 13.35
N PRO A 169 3.24 12.86 14.33
CA PRO A 169 4.22 11.80 14.13
C PRO A 169 3.64 10.71 13.22
N LEU A 170 4.50 10.16 12.36
CA LEU A 170 4.15 9.04 11.49
C LEU A 170 5.27 8.00 11.49
N TYR A 171 4.88 6.78 11.81
CA TYR A 171 5.62 5.56 11.53
C TYR A 171 5.32 5.11 10.10
N ALA A 172 6.36 4.85 9.31
CA ALA A 172 6.23 4.42 7.93
C ALA A 172 7.23 3.29 7.61
N ILE A 173 6.75 2.19 7.03
CA ILE A 173 7.61 1.07 6.61
C ILE A 173 7.26 0.68 5.17
N GLY A 174 8.26 0.57 4.28
CA GLY A 174 8.06 0.34 2.84
C GLY A 174 9.35 0.30 2.01
N ASP A 175 9.24 0.30 0.68
CA ASP A 175 10.39 0.35 -0.26
C ASP A 175 10.87 1.78 -0.42
N PHE A 176 12.04 2.08 0.16
CA PHE A 176 12.73 3.36 0.09
C PHE A 176 13.66 3.39 -1.10
N ARG A 177 13.57 4.49 -1.84
CA ARG A 177 14.36 4.73 -3.04
C ARG A 177 14.80 6.18 -3.09
N THR A 178 15.99 6.40 -3.62
CA THR A 178 16.48 7.73 -3.95
C THR A 178 16.49 7.91 -5.46
N SER A 179 15.97 9.05 -5.91
CA SER A 179 16.03 9.50 -7.30
C SER A 179 16.78 10.82 -7.37
N GLY A 180 17.57 11.04 -8.43
CA GLY A 180 18.43 12.20 -8.54
C GLY A 180 19.73 12.06 -7.74
N GLY A 181 20.54 13.12 -7.71
CA GLY A 181 21.82 13.16 -6.99
C GLY A 181 22.84 12.11 -7.41
N GLY A 182 22.75 11.57 -8.63
CA GLY A 182 23.66 10.55 -9.15
C GLY A 182 23.57 9.18 -8.45
N SER A 183 22.57 8.92 -7.61
CA SER A 183 22.48 7.67 -6.85
C SER A 183 22.02 6.47 -7.68
N GLN A 184 21.44 6.70 -8.87
CA GLN A 184 21.03 5.65 -9.80
C GLN A 184 22.18 5.41 -10.78
N GLY A 185 22.70 4.18 -10.84
CA GLY A 185 23.66 3.82 -11.89
C GLY A 185 23.02 3.88 -13.27
N LEU A 186 23.76 4.33 -14.29
CA LEU A 186 23.30 4.32 -15.67
C LEU A 186 23.38 2.90 -16.25
N ASP A 187 22.23 2.25 -16.40
CA ASP A 187 22.10 1.09 -17.30
C ASP A 187 22.04 1.60 -18.74
N LEU A 188 23.22 1.74 -19.35
CA LEU A 188 23.40 2.35 -20.66
C LEU A 188 22.59 1.63 -21.75
N ALA A 189 22.51 0.29 -21.71
CA ALA A 189 21.83 -0.49 -22.72
C ALA A 189 20.31 -0.28 -22.69
N SER A 190 19.71 -0.30 -21.49
CA SER A 190 18.28 -0.03 -21.31
C SER A 190 17.93 1.41 -21.68
N ALA A 191 18.78 2.37 -21.27
CA ALA A 191 18.59 3.79 -21.55
C ALA A 191 18.69 4.11 -23.05
N GLN A 192 19.71 3.59 -23.74
CA GLN A 192 19.86 3.70 -25.19
C GLN A 192 18.64 3.08 -25.92
N GLY A 193 18.21 1.90 -25.49
CA GLY A 193 17.04 1.22 -26.08
C GLY A 193 15.75 2.03 -25.93
N ALA A 194 15.57 2.76 -24.81
CA ALA A 194 14.42 3.64 -24.61
C ALA A 194 14.44 4.83 -25.58
N VAL A 195 15.58 5.48 -25.77
CA VAL A 195 15.75 6.59 -26.72
C VAL A 195 15.48 6.13 -28.15
N VAL A 196 15.99 4.96 -28.55
CA VAL A 196 15.73 4.41 -29.89
C VAL A 196 14.25 4.07 -30.09
N ARG A 197 13.57 3.52 -29.09
CA ARG A 197 12.12 3.25 -29.16
C ARG A 197 11.31 4.53 -29.31
N GLU A 198 11.66 5.57 -28.58
CA GLU A 198 11.04 6.90 -28.68
C GLU A 198 11.23 7.48 -30.09
N TRP A 199 12.45 7.48 -30.63
CA TRP A 199 12.69 7.98 -31.99
C TRP A 199 12.01 7.13 -33.06
N LYS A 200 11.89 5.82 -32.87
CA LYS A 200 11.12 4.95 -33.78
C LYS A 200 9.61 5.30 -33.80
N SER A 201 9.08 5.90 -32.74
CA SER A 201 7.67 6.35 -32.72
C SER A 201 7.43 7.56 -33.65
N ASP A 202 8.46 8.36 -33.90
CA ASP A 202 8.50 9.37 -34.98
C ASP A 202 9.52 8.97 -36.06
N PHE A 203 9.15 7.94 -36.83
CA PHE A 203 10.01 7.42 -37.89
C PHE A 203 10.36 8.50 -38.94
N SER A 204 9.46 9.44 -39.19
CA SER A 204 9.68 10.54 -40.15
C SER A 204 10.75 11.53 -39.67
N GLY A 205 10.78 11.84 -38.37
CA GLY A 205 11.83 12.62 -37.73
C GLY A 205 13.15 11.87 -37.67
N LEU A 206 13.12 10.55 -37.45
CA LEU A 206 14.31 9.70 -37.43
C LEU A 206 14.99 9.66 -38.80
N LEU A 207 14.24 9.42 -39.89
CA LEU A 207 14.79 9.41 -41.25
C LEU A 207 15.44 10.76 -41.59
N ARG A 208 14.73 11.88 -41.39
CA ARG A 208 15.29 13.23 -41.65
C ARG A 208 16.61 13.52 -40.92
N ARG A 209 16.87 12.87 -39.80
CA ARG A 209 18.07 13.09 -38.98
C ARG A 209 19.24 12.19 -39.36
N PHE A 210 18.99 11.00 -39.89
CA PHE A 210 20.02 9.97 -40.04
C PHE A 210 20.13 9.37 -41.44
N ASP A 211 19.07 9.40 -42.25
CA ASP A 211 19.06 9.01 -43.66
C ASP A 211 19.84 10.07 -44.46
N SER A 212 21.08 9.75 -44.81
CA SER A 212 21.99 10.66 -45.53
C SER A 212 21.95 10.46 -47.03
N ASN A 213 21.47 9.30 -47.50
CA ASN A 213 21.42 8.95 -48.91
C ASN A 213 20.04 9.24 -49.54
N GLY A 214 19.02 9.50 -48.70
CA GLY A 214 17.66 9.88 -49.10
C GLY A 214 16.83 8.73 -49.66
N ASP A 215 17.17 7.47 -49.36
CA ASP A 215 16.47 6.29 -49.90
C ASP A 215 15.23 5.89 -49.08
N GLY A 216 14.97 6.57 -47.96
CA GLY A 216 13.82 6.33 -47.09
C GLY A 216 13.96 5.09 -46.20
N GLN A 217 15.13 4.47 -46.16
CA GLN A 217 15.52 3.37 -45.28
C GLN A 217 16.75 3.78 -44.45
N LEU A 218 17.14 2.94 -43.49
CA LEU A 218 18.36 3.15 -42.71
C LEU A 218 19.27 1.94 -42.90
N ASP A 219 20.43 2.15 -43.49
CA ASP A 219 21.46 1.11 -43.65
C ASP A 219 22.23 0.84 -42.34
N GLU A 220 23.16 -0.13 -42.33
CA GLU A 220 23.90 -0.49 -41.12
C GLU A 220 24.78 0.66 -40.58
N ALA A 221 25.33 1.49 -41.46
CA ALA A 221 26.16 2.64 -41.06
C ALA A 221 25.28 3.73 -40.43
N GLU A 222 24.11 3.97 -41.00
CA GLU A 222 23.07 4.85 -40.50
C GLU A 222 22.53 4.38 -39.14
N TRP A 223 22.27 3.08 -39.00
CA TRP A 223 21.93 2.48 -37.71
C TRP A 223 23.05 2.63 -36.69
N GLY A 224 24.31 2.54 -37.10
CA GLY A 224 25.47 2.83 -36.25
C GLY A 224 25.42 4.27 -35.70
N ARG A 225 25.11 5.25 -36.56
CA ARG A 225 24.92 6.67 -36.16
C ARG A 225 23.73 6.85 -35.22
N VAL A 226 22.61 6.17 -35.48
CA VAL A 226 21.44 6.19 -34.60
C VAL A 226 21.79 5.65 -33.22
N ARG A 227 22.49 4.52 -33.13
CA ARG A 227 22.90 3.92 -31.84
C ARG A 227 23.85 4.84 -31.08
N LEU A 228 24.85 5.42 -31.75
CA LEU A 228 25.79 6.35 -31.13
C LEU A 228 25.08 7.61 -30.60
N ALA A 229 24.23 8.22 -31.42
CA ALA A 229 23.46 9.39 -31.00
C ALA A 229 22.51 9.07 -29.85
N ALA A 230 21.85 7.90 -29.87
CA ALA A 230 20.98 7.46 -28.79
C ALA A 230 21.75 7.20 -27.49
N GLN A 231 23.00 6.74 -27.57
CA GLN A 231 23.87 6.59 -26.41
C GLN A 231 24.20 7.95 -25.79
N LEU A 232 24.65 8.90 -26.61
CA LEU A 232 24.99 10.26 -26.15
C LEU A 232 23.78 10.97 -25.52
N GLU A 233 22.62 10.86 -26.15
CA GLU A 233 21.34 11.38 -25.63
C GLU A 233 20.97 10.72 -24.29
N ALA A 234 21.13 9.40 -24.17
CA ALA A 234 20.87 8.69 -22.92
C ALA A 234 21.80 9.13 -21.78
N GLU A 235 23.08 9.33 -22.07
CA GLU A 235 24.07 9.86 -21.12
C GLU A 235 23.75 11.30 -20.71
N ASP A 236 23.31 12.15 -21.66
CA ASP A 236 22.93 13.53 -21.38
C ASP A 236 21.67 13.63 -20.51
N ARG A 237 20.62 12.87 -20.85
CA ARG A 237 19.40 12.72 -20.01
C ARG A 237 19.74 12.21 -18.61
N HIS A 238 20.66 11.26 -18.51
CA HIS A 238 21.14 10.76 -17.23
C HIS A 238 21.89 11.82 -16.44
N ARG A 239 22.77 12.61 -17.07
CA ARG A 239 23.46 13.74 -16.42
C ARG A 239 22.46 14.78 -15.90
N HIS A 240 21.46 15.15 -16.68
CA HIS A 240 20.40 16.06 -16.25
C HIS A 240 19.59 15.52 -15.06
N THR A 241 19.21 14.24 -15.10
CA THR A 241 18.49 13.58 -14.00
C THR A 241 19.36 13.49 -12.74
N SER A 242 20.65 13.19 -12.90
CA SER A 242 21.62 13.09 -11.81
C SER A 242 21.99 14.44 -11.21
N ALA A 243 21.89 15.53 -11.99
CA ALA A 243 22.06 16.90 -11.52
C ALA A 243 20.87 17.42 -10.69
N ALA A 244 19.69 16.81 -10.83
CA ALA A 244 18.55 17.13 -9.98
C ALA A 244 18.86 16.76 -8.51
N PRO A 245 18.41 17.56 -7.53
CA PRO A 245 18.65 17.28 -6.12
C PRO A 245 18.09 15.90 -5.75
N ALA A 246 18.86 15.16 -4.93
CA ALA A 246 18.45 13.84 -4.46
C ALA A 246 17.12 13.94 -3.69
N MET A 247 16.13 13.18 -4.14
CA MET A 247 14.82 13.10 -3.53
C MET A 247 14.54 11.67 -3.08
N ASN A 248 14.35 11.51 -1.78
CA ASN A 248 13.99 10.24 -1.18
C ASN A 248 12.50 10.01 -1.29
N HIS A 249 12.10 8.81 -1.66
CA HIS A 249 10.71 8.42 -1.70
C HIS A 249 10.48 7.02 -1.14
N LEU A 250 9.35 6.86 -0.45
CA LEU A 250 8.87 5.59 0.11
C LEU A 250 7.60 5.19 -0.63
N ARG A 251 7.52 3.94 -1.05
CA ARG A 251 6.38 3.41 -1.79
C ARG A 251 6.08 1.98 -1.41
N ARG A 252 4.99 1.46 -1.99
CA ARG A 252 4.64 0.04 -1.88
C ARG A 252 5.80 -0.85 -2.36
N PRO A 253 6.25 -1.82 -1.54
CA PRO A 253 7.24 -2.82 -1.96
C PRO A 253 6.74 -3.67 -3.14
N ARG A 254 7.68 -4.12 -3.98
CA ARG A 254 7.39 -5.05 -5.09
C ARG A 254 7.06 -6.46 -4.61
N GLU A 255 7.67 -6.86 -3.50
CA GLU A 255 7.45 -8.15 -2.86
C GLU A 255 6.21 -8.09 -1.95
N ALA A 256 5.74 -9.26 -1.46
CA ALA A 256 4.59 -9.37 -0.56
C ALA A 256 4.86 -8.87 0.88
N GLN A 257 5.72 -7.86 1.01
CA GLN A 257 6.09 -7.21 2.26
C GLN A 257 4.98 -6.22 2.67
N PRO A 258 4.74 -6.04 3.97
CA PRO A 258 3.79 -5.05 4.46
C PRO A 258 4.15 -3.63 3.98
N PHE A 259 3.13 -2.82 3.67
CA PHE A 259 3.32 -1.39 3.45
C PHE A 259 2.36 -0.66 4.37
N LEU A 260 2.89 0.07 5.35
CA LEU A 260 2.11 0.53 6.50
C LEU A 260 2.53 1.93 6.92
N LEU A 261 1.52 2.78 7.12
CA LEU A 261 1.64 4.14 7.62
C LEU A 261 0.77 4.26 8.86
N SER A 262 1.34 4.61 10.00
CA SER A 262 0.62 4.65 11.27
C SER A 262 0.99 5.89 12.07
N SER A 263 -0.01 6.67 12.49
CA SER A 263 0.19 7.75 13.48
C SER A 263 0.20 7.21 14.91
N HIS A 264 -0.10 5.93 15.09
CA HIS A 264 0.08 5.20 16.36
C HIS A 264 1.47 4.54 16.33
N GLY A 265 2.22 4.63 17.42
CA GLY A 265 3.56 4.03 17.52
C GLY A 265 3.61 2.54 17.21
N GLU A 266 4.83 2.05 16.95
CA GLU A 266 5.20 0.68 16.54
C GLU A 266 4.48 -0.44 17.32
N ASP A 267 4.30 -0.26 18.63
CA ASP A 267 3.86 -1.28 19.59
C ASP A 267 2.48 -1.91 19.29
N VAL A 268 1.59 -1.17 18.63
CA VAL A 268 0.22 -1.64 18.37
C VAL A 268 0.20 -2.70 17.26
N LEU A 269 1.20 -2.68 16.38
CA LEU A 269 1.21 -3.46 15.14
C LEU A 269 1.71 -4.89 15.38
N ALA A 270 2.84 -5.03 16.09
CA ALA A 270 3.40 -6.32 16.44
C ALA A 270 2.42 -7.18 17.25
N ARG A 271 1.69 -6.56 18.19
CA ARG A 271 0.71 -7.26 19.03
C ARG A 271 -0.41 -7.88 18.20
N GLN A 272 -0.94 -7.16 17.22
CA GLN A 272 -2.05 -7.67 16.41
C GLN A 272 -1.64 -8.84 15.53
N PHE A 273 -0.46 -8.77 14.88
CA PHE A 273 0.03 -9.90 14.08
C PHE A 273 0.29 -11.14 14.94
N ARG A 274 0.77 -10.96 16.18
CA ARG A 274 0.91 -12.07 17.15
C ARG A 274 -0.43 -12.71 17.51
N TRP A 275 -1.48 -11.92 17.73
CA TRP A 275 -2.82 -12.45 18.01
C TRP A 275 -3.43 -13.19 16.80
N GLN A 276 -3.22 -12.69 15.58
CA GLN A 276 -3.66 -13.37 14.37
C GLN A 276 -2.89 -14.68 14.14
N ALA A 277 -1.58 -14.69 14.39
CA ALA A 277 -0.78 -15.91 14.37
C ALA A 277 -1.27 -16.92 15.41
N LEU A 278 -1.57 -16.47 16.63
CA LEU A 278 -2.13 -17.31 17.68
C LEU A 278 -3.49 -17.91 17.30
N PHE A 279 -4.38 -17.11 16.69
CA PHE A 279 -5.66 -17.60 16.18
C PHE A 279 -5.45 -18.65 15.07
N GLY A 280 -4.55 -18.40 14.12
CA GLY A 280 -4.18 -19.38 13.09
C GLY A 280 -3.61 -20.67 13.68
N ALA A 281 -2.78 -20.57 14.73
CA ALA A 281 -2.25 -21.71 15.46
C ALA A 281 -3.35 -22.51 16.17
N LEU A 282 -4.29 -21.85 16.84
CA LEU A 282 -5.45 -22.50 17.47
C LEU A 282 -6.33 -23.21 16.44
N LEU A 283 -6.57 -22.58 15.30
CA LEU A 283 -7.35 -23.17 14.20
C LEU A 283 -6.63 -24.38 13.60
N CYS A 284 -5.31 -24.31 13.46
CA CYS A 284 -4.47 -25.43 13.04
C CYS A 284 -4.57 -26.61 14.01
N VAL A 285 -4.33 -26.37 15.30
CA VAL A 285 -4.40 -27.39 16.36
C VAL A 285 -5.81 -27.98 16.45
N GLY A 286 -6.85 -27.14 16.40
CA GLY A 286 -8.25 -27.58 16.38
C GLY A 286 -8.58 -28.46 15.18
N GLY A 287 -8.10 -28.09 13.99
CA GLY A 287 -8.23 -28.90 12.77
C GLY A 287 -7.52 -30.26 12.88
N ALA A 288 -6.31 -30.29 13.46
CA ALA A 288 -5.58 -31.53 13.70
C ALA A 288 -6.32 -32.44 14.70
N VAL A 289 -6.77 -31.90 15.83
CA VAL A 289 -7.54 -32.64 16.85
C VAL A 289 -8.84 -33.17 16.26
N ALA A 290 -9.58 -32.35 15.50
CA ALA A 290 -10.81 -32.77 14.83
C ALA A 290 -10.55 -33.89 13.81
N THR A 291 -9.46 -33.80 13.05
CA THR A 291 -9.07 -34.85 12.09
C THR A 291 -8.79 -36.17 12.80
N VAL A 292 -8.00 -36.15 13.89
CA VAL A 292 -7.72 -37.35 14.70
C VAL A 292 -8.99 -37.91 15.34
N TYR A 293 -9.88 -37.05 15.84
CA TYR A 293 -11.15 -37.47 16.42
C TYR A 293 -12.04 -38.17 15.39
N VAL A 294 -12.18 -37.59 14.19
CA VAL A 294 -12.95 -38.19 13.09
C VAL A 294 -12.36 -39.54 12.69
N LEU A 295 -11.03 -39.66 12.55
CA LEU A 295 -10.36 -40.91 12.20
C LEU A 295 -10.53 -42.02 13.27
N LYS A 296 -10.51 -41.66 14.56
CA LYS A 296 -10.77 -42.59 15.66
C LYS A 296 -12.23 -43.02 15.73
N ALA A 297 -13.17 -42.07 15.58
CA ALA A 297 -14.60 -42.35 15.60
C ALA A 297 -15.03 -43.30 14.47
N THR A 298 -14.29 -43.33 13.37
CA THR A 298 -14.54 -44.19 12.21
C THR A 298 -13.80 -45.53 12.25
N GLY A 299 -12.96 -45.76 13.26
CA GLY A 299 -12.14 -46.98 13.36
C GLY A 299 -11.03 -47.09 12.30
N LEU A 300 -10.64 -45.96 11.69
CA LEU A 300 -9.57 -45.91 10.68
C LEU A 300 -8.17 -45.78 11.32
N MET A 301 -8.10 -45.39 12.59
CA MET A 301 -6.92 -45.47 13.45
C MET A 301 -7.23 -46.38 14.64
N GLN A 302 -6.52 -47.50 14.75
CA GLN A 302 -6.45 -48.32 15.97
C GLN A 302 -5.40 -47.77 16.94
#